data_AF-A0A0K0FR85-F1
#
_entry.id   AF-A0A0K0FR85-F1
#
_cell.length_a   1.000
_cell.length_b   1.000
_cell.length_c   1.000
_cell.angle_alpha   90.00
_cell.angle_beta   90.00
_cell.angle_gamma   90.00
#
_symmetry.space_group_name_H-M   'P 1'
#
loop_
_entity.id
_entity.type
_entity.pdbx_description
1 polymer ?
#
loop_
_entity_poly.entity_id
_entity_poly.type
_entity_poly.pdbx_seq_one_letter_code
_entity_poly.pdbx_strand_id
1 'polypeptide(L)'
;MVNVGRERNLPRLLVLPEDCLVQIFSQLKRNDIAKSKLVCRSFYNFISQNSKYLSRPAINQVTIAGRCVDEKIQLGRVRFGRIDKPKRKSYEMYLVKKNKINGKSKVIENVSEGNIYDNLSKFMKQYIISETLKMEQVDFDDKICSIFMEKRSDLSEITHLDFTLSSFLLESTMVNNFVSRTSCQNLNLEFCKNSENIINDNLLTLIPGLTRLQIQLSSNCYPLSVTDTTLNYWMNDCKTFPKYINFSNGITKFTLPTIIKVAEKLRDENIPRHIFLGEITSSEKDFHTLFEIPSTKFQLLNYSAGQFYLFLKLDNYDINERIESFVGLKLKVLNSNISNTP
;
A
#
# COMPACT_ATOMS: atom_id res chain seq x y z
N MET A 1 69.43 3.89 -13.27
CA MET A 1 68.01 4.29 -13.46
C MET A 1 67.14 3.22 -12.82
N VAL A 2 66.68 3.46 -11.59
CA VAL A 2 65.83 2.52 -10.86
C VAL A 2 64.38 2.82 -11.22
N ASN A 3 63.72 1.86 -11.84
CA ASN A 3 62.31 1.93 -12.17
C ASN A 3 61.52 1.73 -10.87
N VAL A 4 61.24 2.83 -10.15
CA VAL A 4 60.39 2.81 -8.97
C VAL A 4 58.96 2.58 -9.45
N GLY A 5 58.54 1.32 -9.39
CA GLY A 5 57.16 0.92 -9.62
C GLY A 5 56.25 1.74 -8.71
N ARG A 6 55.34 2.51 -9.30
CA ARG A 6 54.23 3.10 -8.56
C ARG A 6 53.35 1.95 -8.07
N GLU A 7 53.62 1.46 -6.86
CA GLU A 7 52.65 0.68 -6.09
C GLU A 7 51.41 1.56 -5.93
N ARG A 8 50.42 1.35 -6.79
CA ARG A 8 49.10 1.92 -6.59
C ARG A 8 48.53 1.20 -5.38
N ASN A 9 48.62 1.84 -4.22
CA ASN A 9 47.95 1.40 -3.00
C ASN A 9 46.49 1.05 -3.36
N LEU A 10 46.21 -0.24 -3.44
CA LEU A 10 44.84 -0.70 -3.59
C LEU A 10 44.08 -0.22 -2.34
N PRO A 11 42.84 0.28 -2.51
CA PRO A 11 41.98 0.56 -1.37
C PRO A 11 42.02 -0.61 -0.40
N ARG A 12 42.29 -0.38 0.89
CA ARG A 12 42.47 -1.45 1.90
C ARG A 12 41.35 -2.49 1.90
N LEU A 13 40.15 -2.09 1.48
CA LEU A 13 39.01 -2.98 1.32
C LEU A 13 39.25 -4.07 0.25
N LEU A 14 39.93 -3.78 -0.86
CA LEU A 14 40.21 -4.72 -1.96
C LEU A 14 41.35 -5.70 -1.66
N VAL A 15 41.92 -5.65 -0.45
CA VAL A 15 42.88 -6.66 0.06
C VAL A 15 42.14 -7.88 0.61
N LEU A 16 40.83 -7.74 0.88
CA LEU A 16 40.00 -8.85 1.34
C LEU A 16 39.84 -9.92 0.24
N PRO A 17 39.68 -11.21 0.62
CA PRO A 17 39.36 -12.28 -0.32
C PRO A 17 38.13 -11.96 -1.16
N GLU A 18 38.12 -12.45 -2.40
CA GLU A 18 37.05 -12.17 -3.37
C GLU A 18 35.67 -12.56 -2.83
N ASP A 19 35.57 -13.70 -2.13
CA ASP A 19 34.32 -14.16 -1.51
C ASP A 19 33.81 -13.20 -0.41
N CYS A 20 34.72 -12.63 0.38
CA CYS A 20 34.37 -11.63 1.39
C CYS A 20 33.90 -10.33 0.73
N LEU A 21 34.58 -9.90 -0.33
CA LEU A 21 34.15 -8.74 -1.13
C LEU A 21 32.79 -8.99 -1.77
N VAL A 22 32.54 -10.19 -2.31
CA VAL A 22 31.25 -10.55 -2.89
C VAL A 22 30.15 -10.48 -1.83
N GLN A 23 30.41 -11.01 -0.63
CA GLN A 23 29.46 -10.90 0.48
C GLN A 23 29.17 -9.45 0.88
N ILE A 24 30.21 -8.61 1.01
CA ILE A 24 30.05 -7.19 1.36
C ILE A 24 29.25 -6.46 0.28
N PHE A 25 29.66 -6.59 -0.98
CA PHE A 25 29.03 -5.88 -2.09
C PHE A 25 27.63 -6.42 -2.43
N SER A 26 27.34 -7.69 -2.15
CA SER A 26 25.99 -8.27 -2.30
C SER A 26 24.94 -7.69 -1.35
N GLN A 27 25.40 -7.09 -0.24
CA GLN A 27 24.54 -6.41 0.74
C GLN A 27 24.33 -4.93 0.39
N LEU A 28 25.07 -4.39 -0.58
CA LEU A 28 24.94 -3.00 -1.00
C LEU A 28 23.82 -2.83 -2.01
N LYS A 29 23.15 -1.67 -1.96
CA LYS A 29 22.16 -1.30 -2.98
C LYS A 29 22.83 -1.09 -4.32
N ARG A 30 22.09 -1.32 -5.41
CA ARG A 30 22.64 -1.16 -6.78
C ARG A 30 23.21 0.23 -7.05
N ASN A 31 22.63 1.28 -6.46
CA ASN A 31 23.15 2.64 -6.56
C ASN A 31 24.49 2.80 -5.86
N ASP A 32 24.68 2.18 -4.69
CA ASP A 32 25.95 2.23 -3.96
C ASP A 32 27.02 1.38 -4.65
N ILE A 33 26.62 0.26 -5.25
CA ILE A 33 27.48 -0.53 -6.14
C ILE A 33 27.88 0.31 -7.37
N ALA A 34 26.93 1.03 -7.98
CA ALA A 34 27.21 1.91 -9.11
C ALA A 34 28.16 3.06 -8.74
N LYS A 35 27.99 3.68 -7.57
CA LYS A 35 28.92 4.67 -7.02
C LYS A 35 30.28 4.05 -6.74
N SER A 36 30.33 2.83 -6.21
CA SER A 36 31.57 2.11 -5.91
C SER A 36 32.38 1.81 -7.17
N LYS A 37 31.73 1.56 -8.31
CA LYS A 37 32.40 1.45 -9.62
C LYS A 37 33.17 2.72 -10.00
N LEU A 38 32.76 3.89 -9.49
CA LEU A 38 33.39 5.17 -9.79
C LEU A 38 34.59 5.48 -8.88
N VAL A 39 34.76 4.74 -7.78
CA VAL A 39 35.82 5.00 -6.78
C VAL A 39 37.20 4.68 -7.35
N CYS A 40 37.38 3.52 -7.99
CA CYS A 40 38.62 3.18 -8.69
C CYS A 40 38.43 2.06 -9.73
N ARG A 41 39.42 1.90 -10.63
CA ARG A 41 39.40 0.85 -11.66
C ARG A 41 39.30 -0.57 -11.09
N SER A 42 39.92 -0.82 -9.93
CA SER A 42 39.88 -2.13 -9.29
C SER A 42 38.48 -2.48 -8.78
N PHE A 43 37.76 -1.52 -8.19
CA PHE A 43 36.33 -1.70 -7.86
C PHE A 43 35.48 -1.88 -9.12
N TYR A 44 35.72 -1.08 -10.17
CA TYR A 44 35.01 -1.25 -11.43
C TYR A 44 35.15 -2.67 -11.99
N ASN A 45 36.38 -3.21 -12.00
CA ASN A 45 36.67 -4.54 -12.53
C ASN A 45 36.07 -5.64 -11.66
N PHE A 46 36.29 -5.60 -10.34
CA PHE A 46 35.71 -6.56 -9.40
C PHE A 46 34.18 -6.59 -9.52
N ILE A 47 33.54 -5.41 -9.51
CA ILE A 47 32.08 -5.33 -9.57
C ILE A 47 31.55 -5.81 -10.93
N SER A 48 32.25 -5.52 -12.02
CA SER A 48 31.81 -5.93 -13.35
C SER A 48 31.98 -7.43 -13.59
N GLN A 49 33.03 -8.05 -13.04
CA GLN A 49 33.24 -9.51 -13.09
C GLN A 49 32.25 -10.28 -12.21
N ASN A 50 31.88 -9.69 -11.07
CA ASN A 50 30.98 -10.31 -10.10
C ASN A 50 29.54 -9.77 -10.17
N SER A 51 29.15 -9.04 -11.22
CA SER A 51 27.87 -8.31 -11.26
C SER A 51 26.65 -9.19 -11.00
N LYS A 52 26.72 -10.47 -11.38
CA LYS A 52 25.73 -11.53 -11.13
C LYS A 52 25.50 -11.87 -9.65
N TYR A 53 26.47 -11.56 -8.78
CA TYR A 53 26.45 -11.84 -7.36
C TYR A 53 26.30 -10.58 -6.49
N LEU A 54 26.49 -9.40 -7.09
CA LEU A 54 26.57 -8.14 -6.35
C LEU A 54 25.32 -7.30 -6.46
N SER A 55 24.77 -7.13 -7.67
CA SER A 55 23.63 -6.23 -7.88
C SER A 55 22.39 -7.01 -8.26
N ARG A 56 21.39 -6.99 -7.39
CA ARG A 56 20.05 -7.47 -7.73
C ARG A 56 19.44 -6.58 -8.80
N PRO A 57 18.96 -7.12 -9.93
CA PRO A 57 18.17 -6.35 -10.87
C PRO A 57 16.96 -5.71 -10.17
N ALA A 58 16.75 -4.41 -10.41
CA ALA A 58 15.54 -3.72 -9.99
C ALA A 58 14.42 -4.03 -10.99
N ILE A 59 13.26 -4.36 -10.45
CA ILE A 59 11.99 -4.53 -11.15
C ILE A 59 11.00 -3.53 -10.58
N ASN A 60 10.07 -3.07 -11.42
CA ASN A 60 9.08 -2.11 -10.97
C ASN A 60 8.05 -2.79 -10.08
N GLN A 61 7.57 -3.96 -10.50
CA GLN A 61 6.45 -4.60 -9.83
C GLN A 61 6.62 -6.10 -9.72
N VAL A 62 6.22 -6.62 -8.57
CA VAL A 62 5.93 -8.04 -8.34
C VAL A 62 4.43 -8.18 -8.15
N THR A 63 3.80 -9.06 -8.92
CA THR A 63 2.41 -9.48 -8.67
C THR A 63 2.40 -10.95 -8.31
N ILE A 64 1.70 -11.28 -7.23
CA ILE A 64 1.37 -12.64 -6.84
C ILE A 64 -0.14 -12.79 -6.97
N ALA A 65 -0.61 -13.67 -7.85
CA ALA A 65 -2.02 -13.87 -8.14
C ALA A 65 -2.46 -15.30 -7.85
N GLY A 66 -3.45 -15.47 -7.00
CA GLY A 66 -4.17 -16.73 -6.81
C GLY A 66 -5.14 -16.98 -7.96
N ARG A 67 -5.14 -18.21 -8.47
CA ARG A 67 -6.11 -18.72 -9.44
C ARG A 67 -6.83 -19.92 -8.84
N CYS A 68 -8.15 -19.81 -8.75
CA CYS A 68 -9.01 -20.97 -8.49
C CYS A 68 -9.18 -21.74 -9.81
N VAL A 69 -8.59 -22.92 -9.90
CA VAL A 69 -8.84 -23.82 -11.03
C VAL A 69 -10.06 -24.68 -10.68
N ASP A 70 -11.15 -24.49 -11.41
CA ASP A 70 -12.29 -25.40 -11.37
C ASP A 70 -11.94 -26.64 -12.20
N GLU A 71 -11.54 -27.74 -11.55
CA GLU A 71 -11.34 -29.02 -12.23
C GLU A 71 -12.71 -29.62 -12.62
N LYS A 72 -12.97 -29.77 -13.92
CA LYS A 72 -14.08 -30.58 -14.41
C LYS A 72 -13.71 -32.06 -14.25
N ILE A 73 -14.36 -32.76 -13.31
CA ILE A 73 -14.13 -34.19 -13.13
C ILE A 73 -14.99 -34.96 -14.14
N GLN A 74 -14.34 -35.80 -14.96
CA GLN A 74 -15.01 -36.77 -15.81
C GLN A 74 -14.79 -38.18 -15.24
N LEU A 75 -15.88 -38.86 -14.89
CA LEU A 75 -15.87 -40.28 -14.50
C LEU A 75 -16.56 -41.08 -15.62
N GLY A 76 -15.76 -41.71 -16.49
CA GLY A 76 -16.27 -42.44 -17.66
C GLY A 76 -16.93 -41.52 -18.70
N ARG A 77 -18.14 -41.88 -19.16
CA ARG A 77 -18.94 -41.07 -20.11
C ARG A 77 -19.89 -40.08 -19.42
N VAL A 78 -19.96 -40.09 -18.10
CA VAL A 78 -20.87 -39.22 -17.32
C VAL A 78 -20.13 -37.96 -16.90
N ARG A 79 -20.70 -36.81 -17.28
CA ARG A 79 -20.27 -35.49 -16.79
C ARG A 79 -21.08 -35.19 -15.54
N PHE A 80 -20.45 -35.24 -14.37
CA PHE A 80 -21.07 -34.72 -13.17
C PHE A 80 -21.09 -33.18 -13.24
N GLY A 81 -22.17 -32.57 -12.74
CA GLY A 81 -22.17 -31.14 -12.41
C GLY A 81 -21.07 -30.83 -11.38
N ARG A 82 -20.84 -29.53 -11.10
CA ARG A 82 -19.81 -29.07 -10.15
C ARG A 82 -19.91 -29.86 -8.84
N ILE A 83 -18.95 -30.74 -8.58
CA ILE A 83 -18.79 -31.39 -7.29
C ILE A 83 -17.97 -30.42 -6.45
N ASP A 84 -18.48 -30.00 -5.30
CA ASP A 84 -17.82 -29.12 -4.33
C ASP A 84 -16.61 -29.81 -3.67
N LYS A 85 -15.61 -30.18 -4.45
CA LYS A 85 -14.28 -30.46 -3.92
C LYS A 85 -13.62 -29.13 -3.56
N PRO A 86 -12.77 -29.09 -2.51
CA PRO A 86 -12.02 -27.90 -2.18
C PRO A 86 -11.20 -27.49 -3.43
N LYS A 87 -11.49 -26.30 -3.95
CA LYS A 87 -10.84 -25.77 -5.16
C LYS A 87 -9.33 -25.74 -4.92
N ARG A 88 -8.57 -26.42 -5.77
CA ARG A 88 -7.11 -26.36 -5.70
C ARG A 88 -6.69 -24.95 -6.08
N LYS A 89 -6.18 -24.18 -5.12
CA LYS A 89 -5.57 -22.86 -5.40
C LYS A 89 -4.24 -23.10 -6.12
N SER A 90 -4.12 -22.51 -7.30
CA SER A 90 -2.84 -22.35 -8.00
C SER A 90 -2.40 -20.90 -7.89
N TYR A 91 -1.11 -20.62 -8.02
CA TYR A 91 -0.57 -19.28 -7.91
C TYR A 91 0.30 -18.96 -9.11
N GLU A 92 0.19 -17.74 -9.61
CA GLU A 92 1.05 -17.21 -10.65
C GLU A 92 1.76 -15.96 -10.14
N MET A 93 3.05 -15.86 -10.45
CA MET A 93 3.86 -14.71 -10.10
C MET A 93 4.46 -14.05 -11.33
N TYR A 94 4.29 -12.73 -11.40
CA TYR A 94 4.73 -11.93 -12.54
C TYR A 94 5.73 -10.88 -12.06
N LEU A 95 6.84 -10.77 -12.79
CA LEU A 95 7.81 -9.70 -12.63
C LEU A 95 7.63 -8.71 -13.78
N VAL A 96 7.43 -7.44 -13.46
CA VAL A 96 7.23 -6.39 -14.45
C VAL A 96 8.33 -5.35 -14.36
N LYS A 97 8.85 -4.96 -15.52
CA LYS A 97 9.84 -3.92 -15.65
C LYS A 97 9.35 -2.83 -16.61
N LYS A 98 9.43 -1.59 -16.16
CA LYS A 98 9.13 -0.39 -16.93
C LYS A 98 10.36 0.03 -17.72
N ASN A 99 10.17 0.25 -19.02
CA ASN A 99 11.23 0.79 -19.86
C ASN A 99 11.40 2.29 -19.58
N LYS A 100 12.63 2.71 -19.29
CA LYS A 100 12.96 4.10 -18.93
C LYS A 100 12.74 5.11 -20.05
N ILE A 101 12.79 4.67 -21.32
CA ILE A 101 12.72 5.57 -22.49
C ILE A 101 11.27 5.87 -22.85
N ASN A 102 10.41 4.85 -22.89
CA ASN A 102 9.03 5.00 -23.37
C ASN A 102 7.96 4.80 -22.29
N GLY A 103 8.35 4.53 -21.04
CA GLY A 103 7.44 4.33 -19.92
C GLY A 103 6.58 3.06 -19.99
N LYS A 104 6.73 2.22 -21.02
CA LYS A 104 5.93 1.00 -21.19
C LYS A 104 6.42 -0.10 -20.26
N SER A 105 5.47 -0.80 -19.63
CA SER A 105 5.72 -1.94 -18.77
C SER A 105 5.74 -3.24 -19.58
N LYS A 106 6.68 -4.14 -19.27
CA LYS A 106 6.77 -5.47 -19.87
C LYS A 106 6.95 -6.52 -18.77
N VAL A 107 6.23 -7.63 -18.88
CA VAL A 107 6.45 -8.82 -18.05
C VAL A 107 7.78 -9.46 -18.48
N ILE A 108 8.70 -9.61 -17.53
CA ILE A 108 10.03 -10.19 -17.78
C ILE A 108 10.14 -11.64 -17.33
N GLU A 109 9.32 -12.05 -16.37
CA GLU A 109 9.27 -13.42 -15.83
C GLU A 109 7.83 -13.70 -15.39
N ASN A 110 7.35 -14.90 -15.71
CA ASN A 110 6.05 -15.42 -15.27
C ASN A 110 6.26 -16.86 -14.79
N VAL A 111 5.89 -17.14 -13.55
CA VAL A 111 6.01 -18.45 -12.94
C VAL A 111 4.64 -18.89 -12.44
N SER A 112 4.08 -19.91 -13.07
CA SER A 112 2.77 -20.51 -12.74
C SER A 112 2.86 -21.88 -12.08
N GLU A 113 4.07 -22.46 -12.01
CA GLU A 113 4.32 -23.79 -11.48
C GLU A 113 5.17 -23.74 -10.22
N GLY A 114 4.99 -24.74 -9.34
CA GLY A 114 5.75 -24.90 -8.11
C GLY A 114 5.12 -24.26 -6.87
N ASN A 115 5.88 -24.27 -5.78
CA ASN A 115 5.44 -23.73 -4.50
C ASN A 115 5.59 -22.19 -4.48
N ILE A 116 4.51 -21.49 -4.16
CA ILE A 116 4.46 -20.03 -4.03
C ILE A 116 5.55 -19.49 -3.08
N TYR A 117 5.79 -20.15 -1.95
CA TYR A 117 6.76 -19.70 -0.95
C TYR A 117 8.19 -19.76 -1.48
N ASP A 118 8.54 -20.84 -2.18
CA ASP A 118 9.88 -21.04 -2.74
C ASP A 118 10.15 -20.05 -3.87
N ASN A 119 9.18 -19.88 -4.76
CA ASN A 119 9.25 -18.94 -5.87
C ASN A 119 9.34 -17.48 -5.37
N LEU A 120 8.54 -17.12 -4.36
CA LEU A 120 8.62 -15.80 -3.74
C LEU A 120 9.98 -15.58 -3.07
N SER A 121 10.47 -16.54 -2.29
CA SER A 121 11.78 -16.45 -1.63
C SER A 121 12.90 -16.30 -2.66
N LYS A 122 12.83 -17.02 -3.78
CA LYS A 122 13.76 -16.87 -4.91
C LYS A 122 13.71 -15.45 -5.48
N PHE A 123 12.53 -14.91 -5.77
CA PHE A 123 12.37 -13.55 -6.28
C PHE A 123 12.88 -12.49 -5.29
N MET A 124 12.55 -12.65 -4.02
CA MET A 124 13.00 -11.80 -2.92
C MET A 124 14.50 -11.95 -2.59
N LYS A 125 15.21 -12.89 -3.21
CA LYS A 125 16.68 -12.97 -3.19
C LYS A 125 17.31 -12.43 -4.48
N GLN A 126 16.59 -12.48 -5.60
CA GLN A 126 17.11 -12.12 -6.92
C GLN A 126 16.85 -10.66 -7.31
N TYR A 127 15.71 -10.06 -6.92
CA TYR A 127 15.24 -8.78 -7.49
C TYR A 127 14.86 -7.73 -6.46
N ILE A 128 15.30 -6.49 -6.60
CA ILE A 128 14.80 -5.39 -5.76
C ILE A 128 13.48 -4.89 -6.37
N ILE A 129 12.44 -4.76 -5.54
CA ILE A 129 11.14 -4.22 -5.96
C ILE A 129 11.17 -2.71 -5.77
N SER A 130 11.15 -1.96 -6.87
CA SER A 130 11.39 -0.51 -6.85
C SER A 130 10.11 0.34 -6.83
N GLU A 131 8.92 -0.28 -6.88
CA GLU A 131 7.66 0.47 -6.97
C GLU A 131 6.50 -0.28 -6.29
N THR A 132 6.07 -1.41 -6.83
CA THR A 132 4.79 -2.03 -6.48
C THR A 132 4.94 -3.47 -6.03
N LEU A 133 4.35 -3.80 -4.89
CA LEU A 133 4.05 -5.17 -4.50
C LEU A 133 2.53 -5.36 -4.55
N LYS A 134 2.10 -6.32 -5.38
CA LYS A 134 0.69 -6.62 -5.59
C LYS A 134 0.37 -8.07 -5.20
N MET A 135 -0.67 -8.26 -4.40
CA MET A 135 -1.19 -9.56 -3.98
C MET A 135 -2.69 -9.65 -4.30
N GLU A 136 -3.04 -10.49 -5.26
CA GLU A 136 -4.40 -10.70 -5.75
C GLU A 136 -4.90 -12.11 -5.39
N GLN A 137 -5.96 -12.24 -4.59
CA GLN A 137 -6.48 -13.55 -4.19
C GLN A 137 -5.45 -14.46 -3.50
N VAL A 138 -4.51 -13.86 -2.77
CA VAL A 138 -3.47 -14.58 -2.01
C VAL A 138 -3.71 -14.36 -0.52
N ASP A 139 -3.57 -15.41 0.28
CA ASP A 139 -3.65 -15.27 1.73
C ASP A 139 -2.30 -14.71 2.22
N PHE A 140 -2.33 -13.54 2.88
CA PHE A 140 -1.15 -12.95 3.50
C PHE A 140 -1.00 -13.53 4.90
N ASP A 141 -0.17 -14.57 5.00
CA ASP A 141 0.06 -15.40 6.19
C ASP A 141 1.49 -15.25 6.74
N ASP A 142 1.78 -15.97 7.83
CA ASP A 142 3.10 -15.94 8.49
C ASP A 142 4.22 -16.36 7.55
N LYS A 143 3.98 -17.28 6.62
CA LYS A 143 5.00 -17.77 5.68
C LYS A 143 5.35 -16.69 4.67
N ILE A 144 4.36 -16.08 4.03
CA ILE A 144 4.61 -14.96 3.10
C ILE A 144 5.27 -13.80 3.85
N CYS A 145 4.75 -13.44 5.02
CA CYS A 145 5.32 -12.36 5.83
C CYS A 145 6.79 -12.66 6.19
N SER A 146 7.11 -13.88 6.63
CA SER A 146 8.47 -14.27 6.98
C SER A 146 9.46 -14.10 5.82
N ILE A 147 9.05 -14.40 4.58
CA ILE A 147 9.89 -14.22 3.39
C ILE A 147 10.17 -12.73 3.15
N PHE A 148 9.17 -11.87 3.31
CA PHE A 148 9.38 -10.42 3.25
C PHE A 148 10.24 -9.92 4.40
N MET A 149 10.14 -10.54 5.57
CA MET A 149 10.90 -10.21 6.78
C MET A 149 12.34 -10.74 6.78
N GLU A 150 12.73 -11.59 5.82
CA GLU A 150 14.12 -12.06 5.68
C GLU A 150 15.10 -10.89 5.53
N LYS A 151 16.29 -11.00 6.13
CA LYS A 151 17.35 -9.98 6.06
C LYS A 151 17.77 -9.62 4.63
N ARG A 152 17.66 -10.58 3.70
CA ARG A 152 18.01 -10.38 2.30
C ARG A 152 16.91 -9.67 1.50
N SER A 153 15.69 -9.58 2.02
CA SER A 153 14.58 -8.89 1.37
C SER A 153 14.69 -7.39 1.64
N ASP A 154 14.99 -6.59 0.62
CA ASP A 154 14.91 -5.13 0.69
C ASP A 154 13.56 -4.67 0.16
N LEU A 155 12.76 -4.08 1.06
CA LEU A 155 11.40 -3.57 0.78
C LEU A 155 11.38 -2.04 0.74
N SER A 156 12.50 -1.37 1.00
CA SER A 156 12.56 0.07 1.24
C SER A 156 12.22 0.91 0.01
N GLU A 157 12.29 0.34 -1.19
CA GLU A 157 11.92 1.03 -2.44
C GLU A 157 10.44 0.82 -2.83
N ILE A 158 9.70 -0.04 -2.11
CA ILE A 158 8.27 -0.27 -2.37
C ILE A 158 7.48 0.94 -1.92
N THR A 159 6.79 1.57 -2.87
CA THR A 159 5.95 2.76 -2.67
C THR A 159 4.46 2.46 -2.82
N HIS A 160 4.11 1.34 -3.46
CA HIS A 160 2.75 0.91 -3.69
C HIS A 160 2.54 -0.50 -3.12
N LEU A 161 1.61 -0.61 -2.18
CA LEU A 161 1.14 -1.86 -1.62
C LEU A 161 -0.31 -2.07 -2.08
N ASP A 162 -0.54 -3.14 -2.84
CA ASP A 162 -1.85 -3.44 -3.41
C ASP A 162 -2.29 -4.85 -3.04
N PHE A 163 -3.30 -4.93 -2.19
CA PHE A 163 -3.94 -6.18 -1.81
C PHE A 163 -5.38 -6.14 -2.31
N THR A 164 -5.72 -7.09 -3.19
CA THR A 164 -7.06 -7.22 -3.76
C THR A 164 -7.55 -8.64 -3.55
N LEU A 165 -8.75 -8.81 -2.96
CA LEU A 165 -9.36 -10.13 -2.70
C LEU A 165 -8.48 -11.08 -1.86
N SER A 166 -7.52 -10.53 -1.12
CA SER A 166 -6.55 -11.25 -0.31
C SER A 166 -7.06 -11.42 1.13
N SER A 167 -6.67 -12.48 1.83
CA SER A 167 -7.04 -12.67 3.25
C SER A 167 -5.87 -12.28 4.15
N PHE A 168 -6.11 -11.45 5.16
CA PHE A 168 -5.11 -11.17 6.19
C PHE A 168 -5.25 -12.21 7.31
N LEU A 169 -4.23 -13.05 7.46
CA LEU A 169 -4.16 -14.10 8.49
C LEU A 169 -3.13 -13.77 9.58
N LEU A 170 -2.69 -12.51 9.62
CA LEU A 170 -1.66 -12.00 10.52
C LEU A 170 -2.26 -11.08 11.58
N GLU A 171 -1.59 -10.99 12.73
CA GLU A 171 -1.84 -9.92 13.68
C GLU A 171 -1.44 -8.55 13.11
N SER A 172 -2.11 -7.50 13.60
CA SER A 172 -1.84 -6.11 13.17
C SER A 172 -0.39 -5.69 13.41
N THR A 173 0.24 -6.19 14.47
CA THR A 173 1.66 -5.94 14.80
C THR A 173 2.61 -6.44 13.71
N MET A 174 2.35 -7.63 13.16
CA MET A 174 3.16 -8.20 12.07
C MET A 174 2.98 -7.41 10.77
N VAL A 175 1.76 -6.99 10.46
CA VAL A 175 1.49 -6.13 9.29
C VAL A 175 2.16 -4.77 9.45
N ASN A 176 2.11 -4.17 10.63
CA ASN A 176 2.80 -2.93 10.96
C ASN A 176 4.32 -3.04 10.76
N ASN A 177 4.92 -4.14 11.22
CA ASN A 177 6.34 -4.43 11.02
C ASN A 177 6.70 -4.62 9.54
N PHE A 178 5.82 -5.23 8.76
CA PHE A 178 6.01 -5.37 7.33
C PHE A 178 5.94 -4.00 6.63
N VAL A 179 4.91 -3.19 6.91
CA VAL A 179 4.69 -1.88 6.30
C VAL A 179 5.81 -0.89 6.65
N SER A 180 6.31 -0.90 7.89
CA SER A 180 7.40 0.00 8.33
C SER A 180 8.73 -0.24 7.61
N ARG A 181 8.90 -1.39 6.93
CA ARG A 181 10.07 -1.67 6.08
C ARG A 181 9.95 -1.15 4.66
N THR A 182 8.79 -0.59 4.31
CA THR A 182 8.50 -0.03 2.98
C THR A 182 8.57 1.50 3.00
N SER A 183 8.67 2.11 1.83
CA SER A 183 8.44 3.55 1.66
C SER A 183 7.03 3.81 1.11
N CYS A 184 6.04 3.07 1.63
CA CYS A 184 4.67 3.11 1.11
C CYS A 184 4.14 4.56 1.04
N GLN A 185 3.55 4.88 -0.10
CA GLN A 185 2.85 6.14 -0.38
C GLN A 185 1.42 5.84 -0.84
N ASN A 186 1.19 4.68 -1.43
CA ASN A 186 -0.07 4.25 -1.99
C ASN A 186 -0.46 2.89 -1.37
N LEU A 187 -1.46 2.89 -0.50
CA LEU A 187 -1.99 1.69 0.13
C LEU A 187 -3.38 1.38 -0.43
N ASN A 188 -3.50 0.21 -1.06
CA ASN A 188 -4.75 -0.31 -1.60
C ASN A 188 -5.12 -1.63 -0.90
N LEU A 189 -6.29 -1.65 -0.26
CA LEU A 189 -6.88 -2.81 0.40
C LEU A 189 -8.33 -2.97 -0.09
N GLU A 190 -8.53 -3.79 -1.12
CA GLU A 190 -9.84 -3.95 -1.76
C GLU A 190 -10.38 -5.37 -1.62
N PHE A 191 -11.57 -5.47 -1.05
CA PHE A 191 -12.31 -6.71 -0.82
C PHE A 191 -11.51 -7.77 -0.06
N CYS A 192 -10.57 -7.32 0.77
CA CYS A 192 -9.75 -8.20 1.59
C CYS A 192 -10.52 -8.75 2.79
N LYS A 193 -10.33 -10.03 3.09
CA LYS A 193 -10.88 -10.64 4.31
C LYS A 193 -10.02 -10.28 5.51
N ASN A 194 -10.67 -10.01 6.65
CA ASN A 194 -10.04 -9.65 7.93
C ASN A 194 -9.22 -8.35 7.88
N SER A 195 -9.40 -7.52 6.84
CA SER A 195 -8.64 -6.27 6.70
C SER A 195 -9.04 -5.24 7.75
N GLU A 196 -10.26 -5.29 8.26
CA GLU A 196 -10.76 -4.48 9.36
C GLU A 196 -9.94 -4.63 10.65
N ASN A 197 -9.30 -5.79 10.86
CA ASN A 197 -8.49 -6.06 12.04
C ASN A 197 -7.09 -5.41 11.98
N ILE A 198 -6.61 -5.09 10.78
CA ILE A 198 -5.28 -4.48 10.58
C ILE A 198 -5.37 -2.98 10.34
N ILE A 199 -6.51 -2.47 9.86
CA ILE A 199 -6.74 -1.05 9.59
C ILE A 199 -7.04 -0.32 10.91
N ASN A 200 -6.02 0.35 11.44
CA ASN A 200 -6.09 1.11 12.68
C ASN A 200 -5.14 2.32 12.66
N ASP A 201 -5.20 3.15 13.71
CA ASP A 201 -4.35 4.34 13.83
C ASP A 201 -2.85 4.01 13.76
N ASN A 202 -2.41 2.90 14.36
CA ASN A 202 -0.99 2.52 14.35
C ASN A 202 -0.50 2.23 12.93
N LEU A 203 -1.29 1.52 12.11
CA LEU A 203 -0.93 1.26 10.72
C LEU A 203 -0.78 2.56 9.91
N LEU A 204 -1.73 3.47 10.05
CA LEU A 204 -1.79 4.69 9.23
C LEU A 204 -0.74 5.73 9.65
N THR A 205 -0.38 5.75 10.93
CA THR A 205 0.70 6.60 11.46
C THR A 205 2.10 6.09 11.14
N LEU A 206 2.25 4.81 10.73
CA LEU A 206 3.52 4.26 10.24
C LEU A 206 3.84 4.65 8.79
N ILE A 207 2.92 5.31 8.08
CA ILE A 207 3.06 5.68 6.67
C ILE A 207 3.10 7.22 6.53
N PRO A 208 4.19 7.89 6.93
CA PRO A 208 4.28 9.36 6.93
C PRO A 208 4.20 9.98 5.53
N GLY A 209 4.49 9.20 4.48
CA GLY A 209 4.47 9.62 3.08
C GLY A 209 3.18 9.26 2.34
N LEU A 210 2.12 8.88 3.04
CA LEU A 210 0.87 8.43 2.42
C LEU A 210 0.25 9.53 1.55
N THR A 211 0.09 9.25 0.25
CA THR A 211 -0.56 10.16 -0.71
C THR A 211 -1.91 9.64 -1.18
N ARG A 212 -2.07 8.30 -1.26
CA ARG A 212 -3.30 7.64 -1.67
C ARG A 212 -3.62 6.48 -0.72
N LEU A 213 -4.79 6.54 -0.10
CA LEU A 213 -5.37 5.47 0.68
C LEU A 213 -6.68 5.00 0.05
N GLN A 214 -6.75 3.72 -0.31
CA GLN A 214 -7.95 3.10 -0.86
C GLN A 214 -8.26 1.85 -0.02
N ILE A 215 -9.36 1.91 0.71
CA ILE A 215 -9.87 0.83 1.54
C ILE A 215 -11.30 0.57 1.09
N GLN A 216 -11.56 -0.64 0.60
CA GLN A 216 -12.90 -1.08 0.25
C GLN A 216 -13.16 -2.43 0.91
N LEU A 217 -13.95 -2.42 1.98
CA LEU A 217 -14.25 -3.64 2.72
C LEU A 217 -15.26 -4.51 1.96
N SER A 218 -15.14 -5.84 2.14
CA SER A 218 -15.94 -6.84 1.43
C SER A 218 -17.42 -6.86 1.85
N SER A 219 -17.71 -6.45 3.08
CA SER A 219 -19.07 -6.22 3.55
C SER A 219 -19.21 -4.79 4.05
N ASN A 220 -20.44 -4.30 4.00
CA ASN A 220 -20.81 -3.01 4.58
C ASN A 220 -20.70 -3.07 6.12
N CYS A 221 -20.40 -1.92 6.71
CA CYS A 221 -20.57 -1.64 8.13
C CYS A 221 -19.55 -2.30 9.07
N TYR A 222 -18.35 -2.64 8.60
CA TYR A 222 -17.29 -3.10 9.50
C TYR A 222 -16.71 -1.94 10.32
N PRO A 223 -16.68 -2.02 11.66
CA PRO A 223 -16.06 -1.00 12.48
C PRO A 223 -14.54 -1.03 12.32
N LEU A 224 -13.96 0.12 11.97
CA LEU A 224 -12.53 0.32 11.89
C LEU A 224 -12.01 0.96 13.18
N SER A 225 -10.79 0.60 13.58
CA SER A 225 -10.12 1.18 14.74
C SER A 225 -9.28 2.41 14.35
N VAL A 226 -9.86 3.27 13.51
CA VAL A 226 -9.27 4.51 13.02
C VAL A 226 -10.04 5.68 13.65
N THR A 227 -9.33 6.53 14.38
CA THR A 227 -9.87 7.63 15.19
C THR A 227 -9.29 8.97 14.75
N ASP A 228 -9.71 10.05 15.41
CA ASP A 228 -9.16 11.40 15.23
C ASP A 228 -7.63 11.46 15.37
N THR A 229 -7.00 10.48 16.04
CA THR A 229 -5.54 10.34 16.11
C THR A 229 -4.92 10.32 14.71
N THR A 230 -5.48 9.55 13.78
CA THR A 230 -4.98 9.48 12.39
C THR A 230 -5.11 10.83 11.67
N LEU A 231 -6.26 11.51 11.79
CA LEU A 231 -6.46 12.81 11.16
C LEU A 231 -5.49 13.85 11.72
N ASN A 232 -5.35 13.92 13.04
CA ASN A 232 -4.44 14.85 13.70
C ASN A 232 -2.98 14.59 13.33
N TYR A 233 -2.57 13.33 13.26
CA TYR A 233 -1.23 12.94 12.80
C TYR A 233 -0.96 13.46 11.37
N TRP A 234 -1.86 13.20 10.42
CA TRP A 234 -1.71 13.71 9.05
C TRP A 234 -1.71 15.23 8.95
N MET A 235 -2.43 15.92 9.84
CA MET A 235 -2.51 17.39 9.85
C MET A 235 -1.31 18.09 10.48
N ASN A 236 -0.65 17.47 11.45
CA ASN A 236 0.32 18.14 12.31
C ASN A 236 1.72 17.52 12.24
N ASP A 237 1.82 16.20 12.11
CA ASP A 237 3.08 15.46 12.21
C ASP A 237 3.63 15.04 10.83
N CYS A 238 2.75 14.90 9.85
CA CYS A 238 3.12 14.64 8.46
C CYS A 238 3.51 15.92 7.72
N LYS A 239 4.40 15.79 6.73
CA LYS A 239 4.76 16.89 5.82
C LYS A 239 3.60 17.33 4.93
N THR A 240 2.71 16.40 4.57
CA THR A 240 1.59 16.65 3.67
C THR A 240 0.41 15.75 4.04
N PHE A 241 -0.80 16.31 4.00
CA PHE A 241 -2.02 15.53 4.11
C PHE A 241 -2.28 14.68 2.85
N PRO A 242 -2.80 13.44 2.96
CA PRO A 242 -3.06 12.59 1.79
C PRO A 242 -4.02 13.25 0.78
N LYS A 243 -3.72 13.14 -0.51
CA LYS A 243 -4.54 13.74 -1.58
C LYS A 243 -5.79 12.93 -1.90
N TYR A 244 -5.72 11.62 -1.68
CA TYR A 244 -6.81 10.72 -1.91
C TYR A 244 -6.98 9.79 -0.71
N ILE A 245 -8.18 9.77 -0.15
CA ILE A 245 -8.57 8.87 0.93
C ILE A 245 -9.93 8.29 0.55
N ASN A 246 -10.09 6.98 0.65
CA ASN A 246 -11.38 6.35 0.51
C ASN A 246 -11.51 5.20 1.52
N PHE A 247 -12.41 5.38 2.48
CA PHE A 247 -12.88 4.32 3.38
C PHE A 247 -14.27 3.84 2.94
N SER A 248 -14.33 3.06 1.87
CA SER A 248 -15.57 2.45 1.41
C SER A 248 -15.97 1.29 2.31
N ASN A 249 -17.26 1.23 2.67
CA ASN A 249 -17.89 0.18 3.46
C ASN A 249 -17.37 0.02 4.91
N GLY A 250 -16.53 0.94 5.39
CA GLY A 250 -16.04 0.98 6.78
C GLY A 250 -16.78 2.01 7.64
N ILE A 251 -16.93 1.70 8.93
CA ILE A 251 -17.37 2.65 9.96
C ILE A 251 -16.13 3.15 10.69
N THR A 252 -15.76 4.41 10.49
CA THR A 252 -14.63 5.03 11.17
C THR A 252 -15.08 5.67 12.49
N LYS A 253 -14.14 5.91 13.40
CA LYS A 253 -14.37 6.55 14.70
C LYS A 253 -13.91 8.01 14.68
N PHE A 254 -13.92 8.63 13.50
CA PHE A 254 -13.68 10.06 13.39
C PHE A 254 -14.86 10.82 13.99
N THR A 255 -14.57 11.96 14.61
CA THR A 255 -15.61 12.85 15.13
C THR A 255 -15.90 13.96 14.14
N LEU A 256 -17.16 14.38 14.09
CA LEU A 256 -17.59 15.45 13.20
C LEU A 256 -16.85 16.78 13.45
N PRO A 257 -16.61 17.22 14.71
CA PRO A 257 -15.81 18.42 14.98
C PRO A 257 -14.39 18.36 14.40
N THR A 258 -13.70 17.23 14.52
CA THR A 258 -12.34 17.07 13.97
C THR A 258 -12.36 17.10 12.44
N ILE A 259 -13.35 16.47 11.80
CA ILE A 259 -13.50 16.49 10.34
C ILE A 259 -13.74 17.91 9.82
N ILE A 260 -14.59 18.69 10.48
CA ILE A 260 -14.85 20.09 10.10
C ILE A 260 -13.55 20.90 10.19
N LYS A 261 -12.80 20.78 11.30
CA LYS A 261 -11.52 21.45 11.49
C LYS A 261 -10.49 21.06 10.41
N VAL A 262 -10.42 19.78 10.04
CA VAL A 262 -9.55 19.30 8.96
C VAL A 262 -9.95 19.94 7.64
N ALA A 263 -11.25 19.93 7.29
CA ALA A 263 -11.74 20.49 6.04
C ALA A 263 -11.46 22.00 5.91
N GLU A 264 -11.58 22.75 7.01
CA GLU A 264 -11.25 24.18 7.01
C GLU A 264 -9.76 24.42 6.74
N LYS A 265 -8.86 23.73 7.44
CA LYS A 265 -7.42 23.87 7.21
C LYS A 265 -6.99 23.42 5.82
N LEU A 266 -7.63 22.38 5.26
CA LEU A 266 -7.34 21.92 3.90
C LEU A 266 -7.85 22.90 2.82
N ARG A 267 -8.92 23.65 3.08
CA ARG A 267 -9.44 24.69 2.17
C ARG A 267 -8.40 25.80 1.95
N ASP A 268 -7.65 26.15 2.99
CA ASP A 268 -6.61 27.18 2.92
C ASP A 268 -5.41 26.78 2.03
N GLU A 269 -5.19 25.48 1.82
CA GLU A 269 -4.06 24.97 1.02
C GLU A 269 -4.32 25.01 -0.50
N ASN A 270 -5.57 25.10 -0.95
CA ASN A 270 -5.98 25.14 -2.36
C ASN A 270 -5.34 24.05 -3.25
N ILE A 271 -5.22 22.82 -2.73
CA ILE A 271 -4.73 21.67 -3.48
C ILE A 271 -5.91 20.68 -3.67
N PRO A 272 -6.17 20.18 -4.90
CA PRO A 272 -7.25 19.23 -5.15
C PRO A 272 -7.13 17.95 -4.30
N ARG A 273 -8.24 17.54 -3.66
CA ARG A 273 -8.33 16.35 -2.82
C ARG A 273 -9.66 15.61 -3.00
N HIS A 274 -9.59 14.29 -2.98
CA HIS A 274 -10.77 13.43 -2.95
C HIS A 274 -10.72 12.59 -1.68
N ILE A 275 -11.41 13.04 -0.64
CA ILE A 275 -11.38 12.41 0.67
C ILE A 275 -12.78 11.88 0.97
N PHE A 276 -12.90 10.57 1.13
CA PHE A 276 -14.09 9.90 1.64
C PHE A 276 -13.73 9.14 2.92
N LEU A 277 -14.27 9.58 4.05
CA LEU A 277 -13.91 9.10 5.39
C LEU A 277 -14.76 7.92 5.89
N GLY A 278 -15.61 7.37 5.03
CA GLY A 278 -16.49 6.25 5.36
C GLY A 278 -17.75 6.68 6.10
N GLU A 279 -18.32 5.76 6.87
CA GLU A 279 -19.46 6.02 7.74
C GLU A 279 -18.99 6.43 9.14
N ILE A 280 -19.55 7.51 9.69
CA ILE A 280 -19.37 7.87 11.11
C ILE A 280 -20.71 7.91 11.81
N THR A 281 -20.67 7.71 13.12
CA THR A 281 -21.81 7.93 14.00
C THR A 281 -21.68 9.30 14.66
N SER A 282 -22.69 10.15 14.51
CA SER A 282 -22.72 11.50 15.09
C SER A 282 -23.77 11.58 16.19
N SER A 283 -23.46 12.33 17.25
CA SER A 283 -24.48 12.78 18.20
C SER A 283 -25.40 13.81 17.54
N GLU A 284 -26.61 13.97 18.08
CA GLU A 284 -27.56 14.99 17.61
C GLU A 284 -26.98 16.40 17.80
N LYS A 285 -26.32 16.65 18.93
CA LYS A 285 -25.66 17.93 19.22
C LYS A 285 -24.62 18.25 18.16
N ASP A 286 -23.74 17.31 17.84
CA ASP A 286 -22.71 17.52 16.81
C ASP A 286 -23.33 17.70 15.43
N PHE A 287 -24.40 16.98 15.11
CA PHE A 287 -25.12 17.14 13.85
C PHE A 287 -25.71 18.55 13.72
N HIS A 288 -26.29 19.11 14.79
CA HIS A 288 -26.84 20.46 14.77
C HIS A 288 -25.78 21.54 14.53
N THR A 289 -24.53 21.31 14.92
CA THR A 289 -23.43 22.25 14.61
C THR A 289 -23.20 22.45 13.11
N LEU A 290 -23.63 21.50 12.26
CA LEU A 290 -23.56 21.68 10.80
C LEU A 290 -24.42 22.85 10.31
N PHE A 291 -25.53 23.14 10.99
CA PHE A 291 -26.40 24.26 10.63
C PHE A 291 -25.81 25.63 11.03
N GLU A 292 -24.76 25.64 11.84
CA GLU A 292 -23.97 26.86 12.13
C GLU A 292 -22.96 27.16 11.02
N ILE A 293 -22.66 26.18 10.16
CA ILE A 293 -21.74 26.36 9.03
C ILE A 293 -22.50 27.03 7.87
N PRO A 294 -21.89 27.99 7.15
CA PRO A 294 -22.46 28.53 5.92
C PRO A 294 -22.79 27.42 4.90
N SER A 295 -23.99 27.46 4.32
CA SER A 295 -24.45 26.49 3.30
C SER A 295 -23.58 26.45 2.03
N THR A 296 -22.76 27.49 1.80
CA THR A 296 -21.77 27.51 0.72
C THR A 296 -20.59 26.57 0.98
N LYS A 297 -20.33 26.19 2.24
CA LYS A 297 -19.17 25.37 2.63
C LYS A 297 -19.46 23.88 2.66
N PHE A 298 -20.73 23.46 2.62
CA PHE A 298 -21.09 22.05 2.65
C PHE A 298 -22.36 21.75 1.86
N GLN A 299 -22.51 20.50 1.46
CA GLN A 299 -23.72 19.93 0.89
C GLN A 299 -24.13 18.71 1.70
N LEU A 300 -25.38 18.69 2.15
CA LEU A 300 -25.96 17.57 2.89
C LEU A 300 -27.05 16.92 2.05
N LEU A 301 -26.91 15.64 1.76
CA LEU A 301 -27.88 14.85 0.99
C LEU A 301 -28.54 13.83 1.92
N ASN A 302 -29.86 13.89 2.04
CA ASN A 302 -30.63 12.88 2.77
C ASN A 302 -30.74 11.62 1.90
N TYR A 303 -30.34 10.47 2.47
CA TYR A 303 -30.39 9.18 1.78
C TYR A 303 -31.52 8.29 2.32
N SER A 304 -31.65 8.22 3.64
CA SER A 304 -32.71 7.49 4.33
C SER A 304 -32.90 8.03 5.75
N ALA A 305 -33.93 7.60 6.47
CA ALA A 305 -34.24 8.10 7.82
C ALA A 305 -33.01 8.01 8.76
N GLY A 306 -32.49 9.17 9.17
CA GLY A 306 -31.31 9.28 10.05
C GLY A 306 -29.96 9.01 9.38
N GLN A 307 -29.92 8.87 8.05
CA GLN A 307 -28.70 8.67 7.26
C GLN A 307 -28.52 9.76 6.21
N PHE A 308 -27.37 10.43 6.26
CA PHE A 308 -27.03 11.52 5.37
C PHE A 308 -25.68 11.28 4.69
N TYR A 309 -25.48 11.85 3.50
CA TYR A 309 -24.15 12.09 2.95
C TYR A 309 -23.80 13.55 3.14
N LEU A 310 -22.70 13.81 3.84
CA LEU A 310 -22.15 15.15 4.01
C LEU A 310 -20.93 15.30 3.11
N PHE A 311 -20.91 16.37 2.32
CA PHE A 311 -19.78 16.81 1.52
C PHE A 311 -19.35 18.19 2.00
N LEU A 312 -18.17 18.29 2.61
CA LEU A 312 -17.52 19.56 2.92
C LEU A 312 -16.71 19.99 1.69
N LYS A 313 -17.05 21.15 1.13
CA LYS A 313 -16.38 21.70 -0.05
C LYS A 313 -15.00 22.24 0.35
N LEU A 314 -13.97 21.82 -0.40
CA LEU A 314 -12.60 22.33 -0.24
C LEU A 314 -12.26 23.43 -1.25
N ASP A 315 -13.04 23.53 -2.33
CA ASP A 315 -12.90 24.61 -3.30
C ASP A 315 -13.92 25.73 -3.00
N ASN A 316 -13.59 26.95 -3.40
CA ASN A 316 -14.45 28.14 -3.21
C ASN A 316 -15.53 28.29 -4.30
N TYR A 317 -15.83 27.25 -5.07
CA TYR A 317 -16.77 27.32 -6.19
C TYR A 317 -18.25 27.32 -5.74
N ASP A 318 -19.08 27.95 -6.57
CA ASP A 318 -20.50 28.19 -6.33
C ASP A 318 -21.32 26.91 -6.14
N ILE A 319 -22.55 27.08 -5.66
CA ILE A 319 -23.45 26.00 -5.20
C ILE A 319 -23.78 24.96 -6.28
N ASN A 320 -23.56 25.26 -7.57
CA ASN A 320 -23.96 24.44 -8.72
C ASN A 320 -22.82 23.86 -9.56
N GLU A 321 -21.56 24.02 -9.14
CA GLU A 321 -20.42 23.46 -9.88
C GLU A 321 -20.07 22.04 -9.43
N ARG A 322 -19.48 21.28 -10.35
CA ARG A 322 -19.02 19.90 -10.10
C ARG A 322 -18.01 19.96 -8.96
N ILE A 323 -18.24 19.23 -7.87
CA ILE A 323 -17.32 19.23 -6.73
C ILE A 323 -16.05 18.49 -7.16
N GLU A 324 -14.99 19.24 -7.46
CA GLU A 324 -13.69 18.70 -7.84
C GLU A 324 -12.85 18.33 -6.61
N SER A 325 -13.00 19.05 -5.49
CA SER A 325 -12.30 18.79 -4.23
C SER A 325 -13.23 18.75 -3.00
N PHE A 326 -13.16 17.68 -2.22
CA PHE A 326 -14.05 17.50 -1.07
C PHE A 326 -13.52 16.61 0.05
N VAL A 327 -14.12 16.80 1.24
CA VAL A 327 -14.17 15.81 2.32
C VAL A 327 -15.60 15.31 2.45
N GLY A 328 -15.80 14.03 2.17
CA GLY A 328 -17.09 13.36 2.11
C GLY A 328 -17.20 12.28 3.17
N LEU A 329 -18.39 12.09 3.70
CA LEU A 329 -18.68 11.04 4.67
C LEU A 329 -20.16 10.65 4.66
N LYS A 330 -20.43 9.42 5.07
CA LYS A 330 -21.79 8.98 5.42
C LYS A 330 -22.01 9.22 6.91
N LEU A 331 -23.03 9.98 7.25
CA LEU A 331 -23.42 10.32 8.62
C LEU A 331 -24.59 9.44 9.05
N LYS A 332 -24.42 8.74 10.16
CA LYS A 332 -25.52 8.12 10.90
C LYS A 332 -25.76 8.92 12.18
N VAL A 333 -26.94 9.53 12.30
CA VAL A 333 -27.31 10.31 13.49
C VAL A 333 -28.01 9.38 14.47
N LEU A 334 -27.55 9.33 15.72
CA LEU A 334 -28.20 8.55 16.77
C LEU A 334 -29.48 9.27 17.21
N ASN A 335 -30.64 8.74 16.81
CA ASN A 335 -31.92 9.28 17.23
C ASN A 335 -32.14 9.05 18.74
N SER A 336 -32.22 10.12 19.52
CA SER A 336 -33.21 10.20 20.61
C SER A 336 -34.45 10.87 20.04
N ASN A 337 -35.38 10.10 19.48
CA ASN A 337 -36.66 10.58 18.94
C ASN A 337 -36.55 11.83 18.05
N ILE A 338 -36.15 11.64 16.78
CA ILE A 338 -36.59 12.57 15.73
C ILE A 338 -38.09 12.34 15.57
N SER A 339 -38.88 12.97 16.44
CA SER A 339 -40.30 13.14 16.21
C SER A 339 -40.41 13.98 14.95
N ASN A 340 -40.89 13.33 13.87
CA ASN A 340 -41.43 14.01 12.70
C ASN A 340 -42.48 15.01 13.22
N THR A 341 -42.10 16.27 13.36
CA THR A 341 -43.07 17.35 13.45
C THR A 341 -43.30 17.83 12.01
N PRO A 342 -44.57 17.84 11.56
CA PRO A 342 -44.97 17.93 10.16
C PRO A 342 -44.65 19.27 9.50
#